data_AF-A0A5B6YWX3-F1
#
_entry.id   AF-A0A5B6YWX3-F1
#
_cell.length_a   1.000
_cell.length_b   1.000
_cell.length_c   1.000
_cell.angle_alpha   90.00
_cell.angle_beta   90.00
_cell.angle_gamma   90.00
#
_symmetry.space_group_name_H-M   'P 1'
#
loop_
_entity.id
_entity.type
_entity.pdbx_description
1 polymer ?
#
loop_
_entity_poly.entity_id
_entity_poly.type
_entity_poly.pdbx_seq_one_letter_code
_entity_poly.pdbx_strand_id
1 'polypeptide(L)'
;MLLETRQIKDVVTIFHGSRAPSLGIRQYIDRIFKYSCCSPSCFIVAQIYVDRFIQRTNVHLTPLNVHRLLITSVMVAAKFIDDAFFNNAYYAKVGGISTAELNRLEMKFLFSLDFRLNVTVQTFRKYCSQLEKEAAGGHPIERPILACGIKESWSNKDDSTCASTIAR
;
A
#
# COMPACT_ATOMS: atom_id res chain seq x y z
N MET A 1 -25.90 5.78 30.63
CA MET A 1 -26.21 6.32 29.28
C MET A 1 -25.67 5.30 28.29
N LEU A 2 -26.56 4.48 27.73
CA LEU A 2 -26.22 3.40 26.80
C LEU A 2 -25.55 4.02 25.58
N LEU A 3 -24.38 3.50 25.20
CA LEU A 3 -23.72 3.84 23.95
C LEU A 3 -24.65 3.41 22.82
N GLU A 4 -25.35 4.38 22.23
CA GLU A 4 -26.08 4.16 20.99
C GLU A 4 -25.07 3.72 19.93
N THR A 5 -25.12 2.44 19.57
CA THR A 5 -24.44 1.92 18.40
C THR A 5 -25.11 2.55 17.19
N ARG A 6 -24.61 3.72 16.79
CA ARG A 6 -25.04 4.42 15.59
C ARG A 6 -24.87 3.46 14.42
N GLN A 7 -25.97 2.94 13.87
CA GLN A 7 -25.95 2.14 12.65
C GLN A 7 -25.55 3.06 11.50
N ILE A 8 -24.24 3.20 11.29
CA ILE A 8 -23.68 3.85 10.11
C ILE A 8 -23.88 2.86 8.97
N LYS A 9 -24.73 3.20 8.00
CA LYS A 9 -24.81 2.44 6.75
C LYS A 9 -23.49 2.67 6.01
N ASP A 10 -22.58 1.70 6.10
CA ASP A 10 -21.34 1.72 5.33
C ASP A 10 -21.67 1.84 3.84
N VAL A 11 -21.13 2.87 3.20
CA VAL A 11 -21.24 3.03 1.75
C VAL A 11 -20.45 1.91 1.10
N VAL A 12 -21.15 0.94 0.51
CA VAL A 12 -20.51 -0.18 -0.20
C VAL A 12 -19.79 0.37 -1.43
N THR A 13 -18.46 0.22 -1.44
CA THR A 13 -17.59 0.59 -2.56
C THR A 13 -17.05 -0.62 -3.30
N ILE A 14 -16.45 -0.40 -4.46
CA ILE A 14 -15.77 -1.46 -5.24
C ILE A 14 -14.59 -2.11 -4.51
N PHE A 15 -14.14 -1.53 -3.39
CA PHE A 15 -13.09 -2.11 -2.56
C PHE A 15 -13.64 -3.23 -1.65
N HIS A 16 -14.96 -3.34 -1.44
CA HIS A 16 -15.56 -4.35 -0.56
C HIS A 16 -15.58 -5.74 -1.20
N GLY A 17 -15.03 -6.72 -0.49
CA GLY A 17 -15.06 -8.14 -0.83
C GLY A 17 -16.39 -8.76 -0.49
N SER A 18 -16.74 -9.83 -1.19
CA SER A 18 -17.86 -10.69 -0.80
C SER A 18 -17.59 -11.41 0.52
N ARG A 19 -16.31 -11.64 0.85
CA ARG A 19 -15.85 -12.21 2.12
C ARG A 19 -14.50 -11.61 2.49
N ALA A 20 -14.25 -11.47 3.79
CA ALA A 20 -12.93 -11.08 4.28
C ALA A 20 -11.89 -12.16 3.90
N PRO A 21 -10.71 -11.79 3.41
CA PRO A 21 -9.62 -12.74 3.19
C PRO A 21 -9.21 -13.44 4.49
N SER A 22 -8.81 -14.72 4.40
CA SER A 22 -8.29 -15.48 5.54
C SER A 22 -6.90 -15.02 5.99
N LEU A 23 -6.15 -14.39 5.09
CA LEU A 23 -4.82 -13.83 5.38
C LEU A 23 -4.96 -12.56 6.22
N GLY A 24 -4.36 -12.54 7.40
CA GLY A 24 -4.42 -11.37 8.29
C GLY A 24 -3.73 -10.14 7.70
N ILE A 25 -4.11 -8.95 8.15
CA ILE A 25 -3.57 -7.67 7.62
C ILE A 25 -2.06 -7.57 7.77
N ARG A 26 -1.52 -7.93 8.94
CA ARG A 26 -0.08 -7.94 9.17
C ARG A 26 0.65 -8.85 8.16
N GLN A 27 0.18 -10.07 7.99
CA GLN A 27 0.75 -11.02 7.01
C GLN A 27 0.61 -10.53 5.57
N TYR A 28 -0.46 -9.80 5.26
CA TYR A 28 -0.66 -9.21 3.95
C TYR A 28 0.29 -8.05 3.69
N ILE A 29 0.52 -7.17 4.67
CA ILE A 29 1.53 -6.10 4.60
C ILE A 29 2.93 -6.71 4.46
N ASP A 30 3.27 -7.74 5.25
CA ASP A 30 4.55 -8.44 5.14
C ASP A 30 4.76 -9.03 3.73
N ARG A 31 3.70 -9.60 3.14
CA ARG A 31 3.70 -10.10 1.77
C ARG A 31 3.92 -8.96 0.77
N ILE A 32 3.20 -7.84 0.89
CA ILE A 32 3.37 -6.69 0.00
C ILE A 32 4.81 -6.18 0.11
N PHE A 33 5.29 -5.93 1.32
CA PHE A 33 6.64 -5.47 1.60
C PHE A 33 7.71 -6.37 0.96
N LYS A 34 7.58 -7.69 1.17
CA LYS A 34 8.56 -8.66 0.65
C LYS A 34 8.63 -8.71 -0.87
N TYR A 35 7.50 -8.53 -1.54
CA TYR A 35 7.40 -8.78 -2.98
C TYR A 35 7.21 -7.51 -3.83
N SER A 36 6.89 -6.34 -3.27
CA SER A 36 6.67 -5.13 -4.08
C SER A 36 7.96 -4.46 -4.55
N CYS A 37 9.09 -4.72 -3.88
CA CYS A 37 10.35 -4.00 -4.02
C CYS A 37 10.21 -2.45 -3.96
N CYS A 38 9.15 -1.93 -3.34
CA CYS A 38 8.96 -0.48 -3.19
C CYS A 38 9.75 0.06 -1.98
N SER A 39 10.02 1.36 -1.99
CA SER A 39 10.76 2.00 -0.91
C SER A 39 9.97 1.96 0.41
N PRO A 40 10.63 2.01 1.59
CA PRO A 40 9.92 2.15 2.87
C PRO A 40 9.02 3.40 2.92
N SER A 41 9.47 4.49 2.30
CA SER A 41 8.68 5.73 2.16
C SER A 41 7.35 5.51 1.43
N CYS A 42 7.30 4.53 0.52
CA CYS A 42 6.08 4.16 -0.21
C CYS A 42 4.95 3.76 0.73
N PHE A 43 5.24 3.07 1.83
CA PHE A 43 4.23 2.66 2.81
C PHE A 43 3.67 3.86 3.59
N ILE A 44 4.52 4.85 3.89
CA ILE A 44 4.08 6.10 4.54
C ILE A 44 3.16 6.89 3.59
N VAL A 45 3.54 7.01 2.32
CA VAL A 45 2.73 7.68 1.30
C VAL A 45 1.41 6.94 1.06
N ALA A 46 1.44 5.61 1.03
CA ALA A 46 0.25 4.78 0.91
C ALA A 46 -0.73 4.99 2.07
N GLN A 47 -0.22 5.12 3.31
CA GLN A 47 -1.05 5.46 4.48
C GLN A 47 -1.71 6.84 4.33
N ILE A 48 -0.96 7.85 3.89
CA ILE A 48 -1.50 9.18 3.59
C ILE A 48 -2.61 9.11 2.55
N TYR A 49 -2.45 8.28 1.51
CA TYR A 49 -3.47 8.10 0.48
C TYR A 49 -4.73 7.41 1.00
N VAL A 50 -4.58 6.40 1.87
CA VAL A 50 -5.73 5.75 2.52
C VAL A 50 -6.51 6.75 3.37
N ASP A 51 -5.83 7.58 4.16
CA ASP A 51 -6.50 8.62 4.97
C ASP A 51 -7.24 9.64 4.10
N ARG A 52 -6.59 10.14 3.04
CA ARG A 52 -7.24 11.05 2.07
C ARG A 52 -8.45 10.39 1.42
N PHE A 53 -8.36 9.11 1.08
CA PHE A 53 -9.47 8.36 0.48
C PHE A 53 -10.65 8.26 1.45
N ILE A 54 -10.40 7.88 2.70
CA ILE A 54 -11.42 7.78 3.76
C ILE A 54 -12.11 9.13 3.98
N GLN A 55 -11.32 10.20 4.12
CA GLN A 55 -11.85 11.57 4.33
C GLN A 55 -12.72 12.05 3.17
N ARG A 56 -12.39 11.68 1.93
CA ARG A 56 -13.13 12.12 0.73
C ARG A 56 -14.36 11.27 0.43
N THR A 57 -14.35 10.00 0.83
CA THR A 57 -15.42 9.05 0.49
C THR A 57 -16.37 8.74 1.64
N ASN A 58 -16.01 9.15 2.87
CA ASN A 58 -16.71 8.78 4.10
C ASN A 58 -16.87 7.26 4.28
N VAL A 59 -15.95 6.48 3.72
CA VAL A 59 -15.91 5.02 3.85
C VAL A 59 -15.07 4.65 5.06
N HIS A 60 -15.56 3.71 5.87
CA HIS A 60 -14.79 3.15 6.98
C HIS A 60 -13.92 1.98 6.53
N LEU A 61 -12.75 1.83 7.16
CA LEU A 61 -11.93 0.63 6.96
C LEU A 61 -12.62 -0.56 7.64
N THR A 62 -12.85 -1.62 6.86
CA THR A 62 -13.46 -2.85 7.33
C THR A 62 -12.61 -4.04 6.88
N PRO A 63 -12.73 -5.21 7.53
CA PRO A 63 -12.09 -6.44 7.06
C PRO A 63 -12.45 -6.84 5.62
N LEU A 64 -13.53 -6.27 5.04
CA LEU A 64 -13.96 -6.53 3.68
C LEU A 64 -13.25 -5.64 2.65
N ASN A 65 -12.72 -4.48 3.02
CA ASN A 65 -12.16 -3.51 2.06
C ASN A 65 -10.66 -3.23 2.23
N VAL A 66 -10.12 -3.46 3.43
CA VAL A 66 -8.76 -3.04 3.80
C VAL A 66 -7.67 -3.68 2.93
N HIS A 67 -7.77 -4.97 2.57
CA HIS A 67 -6.77 -5.60 1.70
C HIS A 67 -6.70 -4.93 0.33
N ARG A 68 -7.85 -4.67 -0.28
CA ARG A 68 -7.91 -4.04 -1.59
C ARG A 68 -7.44 -2.59 -1.55
N LEU A 69 -7.79 -1.86 -0.51
CA LEU A 69 -7.30 -0.49 -0.31
C LEU A 69 -5.79 -0.47 -0.13
N LEU A 70 -5.22 -1.39 0.65
CA LEU A 70 -3.77 -1.46 0.90
C LEU A 70 -2.97 -1.76 -0.36
N ILE A 71 -3.30 -2.81 -1.13
CA ILE A 71 -2.54 -3.12 -2.35
C ILE A 71 -2.66 -1.99 -3.38
N THR A 72 -3.83 -1.37 -3.48
CA THR A 72 -4.06 -0.26 -4.42
C THR A 72 -3.28 0.97 -4.00
N SER A 73 -3.30 1.33 -2.72
CA SER A 73 -2.59 2.52 -2.21
C SER A 73 -1.08 2.37 -2.32
N VAL A 74 -0.52 1.20 -1.99
CA VAL A 74 0.91 0.92 -2.12
C VAL A 74 1.34 0.92 -3.59
N MET A 75 0.57 0.29 -4.49
CA MET A 75 0.89 0.33 -5.92
C MET A 75 0.89 1.77 -6.47
N VAL A 76 -0.14 2.55 -6.15
CA VAL A 76 -0.24 3.94 -6.62
C VAL A 76 0.89 4.80 -6.04
N ALA A 77 1.23 4.61 -4.76
CA ALA A 77 2.37 5.28 -4.14
C ALA A 77 3.68 4.93 -4.84
N ALA A 78 3.96 3.64 -5.07
CA ALA A 78 5.19 3.20 -5.73
C ALA A 78 5.33 3.79 -7.13
N LYS A 79 4.26 3.74 -7.94
CA LYS A 79 4.25 4.35 -9.28
C LYS A 79 4.48 5.86 -9.28
N PHE A 80 4.13 6.55 -8.19
CA PHE A 80 4.23 8.00 -8.12
C PHE A 80 5.57 8.48 -7.55
N ILE A 81 6.16 7.74 -6.60
CA ILE A 81 7.34 8.20 -5.85
C ILE A 81 8.62 7.42 -6.13
N ASP A 82 8.53 6.15 -6.53
CA ASP A 82 9.70 5.30 -6.73
C ASP A 82 10.12 5.36 -8.21
N ASP A 83 11.42 5.54 -8.46
CA ASP A 83 11.98 5.57 -9.83
C ASP A 83 11.86 4.22 -10.54
N ALA A 84 11.85 3.13 -9.77
CA ALA A 84 11.70 1.76 -10.24
C ALA A 84 10.44 1.15 -9.64
N PHE A 85 9.46 0.83 -10.48
CA PHE A 85 8.19 0.23 -10.07
C PHE A 85 7.76 -0.87 -11.04
N PHE A 86 6.90 -1.77 -10.56
CA PHE A 86 6.30 -2.83 -11.38
C PHE A 86 4.94 -2.43 -11.94
N ASN A 87 4.52 -3.11 -13.02
CA ASN A 87 3.20 -2.91 -13.60
C ASN A 87 2.06 -3.50 -12.75
N ASN A 88 0.81 -3.21 -13.10
CA ASN A 88 -0.37 -3.67 -12.36
C ASN A 88 -0.50 -5.18 -12.32
N ALA A 89 -0.11 -5.89 -13.39
CA ALA A 89 -0.19 -7.34 -13.40
C ALA A 89 0.70 -7.97 -12.32
N TYR A 90 1.84 -7.36 -12.03
CA TYR A 90 2.71 -7.78 -10.94
C TYR A 90 2.08 -7.50 -9.57
N TYR A 91 1.64 -6.27 -9.30
CA TYR A 91 0.98 -5.94 -8.03
C TYR A 91 -0.32 -6.72 -7.81
N ALA A 92 -1.04 -7.09 -8.86
CA ALA A 92 -2.23 -7.94 -8.76
C ALA A 92 -1.86 -9.35 -8.26
N LYS A 93 -0.77 -9.94 -8.77
CA LYS A 93 -0.24 -11.22 -8.27
C LYS A 93 0.21 -11.10 -6.81
N VAL A 94 0.90 -10.02 -6.44
CA VAL A 94 1.29 -9.76 -5.04
C VAL A 94 0.04 -9.62 -4.17
N GLY A 95 -0.97 -8.89 -4.62
CA GLY A 95 -2.22 -8.66 -3.89
C GLY A 95 -3.19 -9.84 -3.84
N GLY A 96 -2.98 -10.87 -4.67
CA GLY A 96 -3.87 -12.03 -4.75
C GLY A 96 -5.21 -11.73 -5.45
N ILE A 97 -5.23 -10.75 -6.36
CA ILE A 97 -6.42 -10.35 -7.13
C ILE A 97 -6.13 -10.39 -8.63
N SER A 98 -7.18 -10.30 -9.46
CA SER A 98 -6.98 -10.26 -10.91
C SER A 98 -6.41 -8.91 -11.36
N THR A 99 -5.64 -8.90 -12.46
CA THR A 99 -5.13 -7.64 -13.04
C THR A 99 -6.27 -6.70 -13.42
N ALA A 100 -7.36 -7.23 -13.97
CA ALA A 100 -8.53 -6.43 -14.36
C ALA A 100 -9.20 -5.77 -13.14
N GLU A 101 -9.29 -6.48 -12.02
CA GLU A 101 -9.77 -5.93 -10.76
C GLU A 101 -8.86 -4.81 -10.27
N LEU A 102 -7.54 -5.05 -10.19
CA LEU A 102 -6.60 -4.03 -9.72
C LEU A 102 -6.62 -2.77 -10.61
N ASN A 103 -6.75 -2.92 -11.92
CA ASN A 103 -6.90 -1.79 -12.85
C ASN A 103 -8.15 -0.94 -12.52
N ARG A 104 -9.29 -1.58 -12.23
CA ARG A 104 -10.51 -0.86 -11.82
C ARG A 104 -10.35 -0.17 -10.47
N LEU A 105 -9.72 -0.85 -9.51
CA LEU A 105 -9.45 -0.30 -8.18
C LEU A 105 -8.55 0.93 -8.28
N GLU A 106 -7.46 0.86 -9.05
CA GLU A 106 -6.54 1.98 -9.30
C GLU A 106 -7.28 3.19 -9.84
N MET A 107 -8.03 3.03 -10.92
CA MET A 107 -8.76 4.14 -11.53
C MET A 107 -9.72 4.78 -10.52
N LYS A 108 -10.51 3.98 -9.79
CA LYS A 108 -11.43 4.51 -8.79
C LYS A 108 -10.69 5.23 -7.67
N PHE A 109 -9.56 4.69 -7.20
CA PHE A 109 -8.75 5.28 -6.15
C PHE A 109 -8.21 6.65 -6.59
N LEU A 110 -7.64 6.74 -7.78
CA LEU A 110 -7.12 7.99 -8.35
C LEU A 110 -8.20 9.06 -8.50
N PHE A 111 -9.38 8.69 -9.02
CA PHE A 111 -10.52 9.60 -9.11
C PHE A 111 -11.03 10.05 -7.74
N SER A 112 -11.10 9.14 -6.76
CA SER A 112 -11.47 9.48 -5.38
C SER A 112 -10.47 10.45 -4.73
N LEU A 113 -9.21 10.42 -5.13
CA LEU A 113 -8.18 11.36 -4.68
C LEU A 113 -8.11 12.64 -5.52
N ASP A 114 -8.93 12.78 -6.57
CA ASP A 114 -8.83 13.89 -7.54
C ASP A 114 -7.41 14.02 -8.11
N PHE A 115 -6.73 12.88 -8.29
CA PHE A 115 -5.33 12.78 -8.71
C PHE A 115 -4.34 13.60 -7.85
N ARG A 116 -4.73 14.01 -6.64
CA ARG A 116 -3.86 14.77 -5.72
C ARG A 116 -2.91 13.85 -4.97
N LEU A 117 -1.94 13.31 -5.70
CA LEU A 117 -0.95 12.35 -5.19
C LEU A 117 0.27 13.03 -4.54
N ASN A 118 0.53 14.31 -4.83
CA ASN A 118 1.65 15.02 -4.21
C ASN A 118 1.54 15.01 -2.67
N VAL A 119 2.62 14.65 -2.00
CA VAL A 119 2.78 14.68 -0.55
C VAL A 119 3.93 15.61 -0.23
N THR A 120 3.66 16.68 0.51
CA THR A 120 4.71 17.60 0.93
C THR A 120 5.62 16.95 1.97
N VAL A 121 6.88 17.39 2.02
CA VAL A 121 7.84 16.94 3.03
C VAL A 121 7.31 17.14 4.45
N GLN A 122 6.58 18.23 4.71
CA GLN A 122 5.98 18.50 6.01
C GLN A 122 4.91 17.47 6.37
N THR A 123 4.01 17.13 5.43
CA THR A 123 3.01 16.08 5.64
C THR A 123 3.68 14.73 5.86
N PHE A 124 4.66 14.38 5.03
CA PHE A 124 5.40 13.11 5.15
C PHE A 124 6.04 12.97 6.54
N ARG A 125 6.80 13.99 6.98
CA ARG A 125 7.44 14.00 8.31
C ARG A 125 6.42 13.87 9.45
N LYS A 126 5.28 14.57 9.34
CA LYS A 126 4.19 14.47 10.34
C LYS A 126 3.72 13.02 10.50
N TYR A 127 3.55 12.30 9.38
CA TYR A 127 3.13 10.90 9.41
C TYR A 127 4.20 9.97 9.99
N CYS A 128 5.48 10.16 9.62
CA CYS A 128 6.59 9.42 10.24
C CYS A 128 6.61 9.60 11.76
N SER A 129 6.58 10.84 12.25
CA SER A 129 6.60 11.12 13.69
C SER A 129 5.35 10.59 14.43
N GLN A 130 4.21 10.48 13.76
CA GLN A 130 3.02 9.90 14.34
C GLN A 130 3.19 8.39 14.54
N LEU A 131 3.68 7.67 13.53
CA LEU A 131 3.94 6.24 13.62
C LEU A 131 5.03 5.89 14.63
N GLU A 132 6.09 6.69 14.72
CA GLU A 132 7.15 6.49 15.72
C GLU A 132 6.60 6.56 17.16
N LYS A 133 5.69 7.49 17.43
CA LYS A 133 5.01 7.60 18.73
C LYS A 133 4.12 6.40 19.02
N GLU A 134 3.40 5.90 18.02
CA GLU A 134 2.55 4.72 18.16
C GLU A 134 3.38 3.45 18.37
N ALA A 135 4.53 3.32 17.72
CA ALA A 135 5.46 2.21 17.90
C ALA A 135 6.12 2.20 19.30
N ALA A 136 6.41 3.38 19.86
CA ALA A 136 6.94 3.51 21.22
C ALA A 136 5.96 3.03 22.31
N GLY A 137 4.67 2.84 21.97
CA GLY A 137 3.63 2.30 22.85
C GLY A 137 3.69 0.79 23.12
N GLY A 138 4.75 0.08 22.69
CA GLY A 138 5.00 -1.30 23.09
C GLY A 138 4.48 -2.38 22.14
N HIS A 139 4.39 -2.10 20.84
CA HIS A 139 4.22 -3.15 19.83
C HIS A 139 5.57 -3.36 19.14
N PRO A 140 6.32 -4.42 19.48
CA PRO A 140 7.62 -4.64 18.87
C PRO A 140 7.46 -4.78 17.36
N ILE A 141 8.08 -3.87 16.60
CA ILE A 141 8.36 -4.07 15.19
C ILE A 141 9.36 -5.22 15.14
N GLU A 142 8.88 -6.44 14.93
CA GLU A 142 9.63 -7.66 15.22
C GLU A 142 10.94 -7.80 14.43
N ARG A 143 11.22 -7.00 13.39
CA ARG A 143 12.47 -7.08 12.63
C ARG A 143 12.91 -5.74 12.05
N PRO A 144 14.24 -5.46 12.00
CA PRO A 144 14.78 -4.49 11.06
C PRO A 144 14.31 -4.88 9.67
N ILE A 145 13.54 -4.00 9.06
CA ILE A 145 13.00 -4.20 7.73
C ILE A 145 14.16 -4.00 6.76
N LEU A 146 14.69 -5.10 6.20
CA LEU A 146 15.64 -5.04 5.08
C LEU A 146 14.90 -4.46 3.88
N ALA A 147 14.92 -3.13 3.78
CA ALA A 147 14.55 -2.43 2.57
C ALA A 147 15.44 -2.92 1.43
N CYS A 148 14.85 -3.19 0.27
CA CYS A 148 15.60 -3.47 -0.94
C CYS A 148 16.55 -2.27 -1.19
N GLY A 149 17.85 -2.44 -0.93
CA GLY A 149 18.83 -1.36 -1.13
C GLY A 149 20.08 -1.39 -0.24
N ILE A 150 20.05 -1.98 0.96
CA ILE A 150 21.27 -2.15 1.77
C ILE A 150 21.85 -3.53 1.46
N LYS A 151 22.72 -3.62 0.45
CA LYS A 151 23.58 -4.80 0.24
C LYS A 151 24.62 -4.82 1.35
N GLU A 152 24.48 -5.70 2.34
CA GLU A 152 25.68 -6.32 2.89
C GLU A 152 26.14 -7.39 1.90
N SER A 153 27.42 -7.28 1.55
CA SER A 153 28.15 -8.01 0.52
C SER A 153 27.82 -9.50 0.46
N TRP A 154 27.25 -9.97 -0.65
CA TRP A 154 27.24 -11.38 -1.00
C TRP A 154 28.16 -11.57 -2.20
N SER A 155 29.24 -12.30 -1.93
CA SER A 155 30.35 -12.60 -2.81
C SER A 155 29.91 -13.21 -4.14
N ASN A 156 30.64 -12.82 -5.18
CA ASN A 156 30.55 -13.22 -6.58
C ASN A 156 30.05 -14.64 -6.84
N LYS A 157 29.10 -14.75 -7.78
CA LYS A 157 29.20 -15.66 -8.93
C LYS A 157 28.29 -15.15 -10.05
N ASP A 158 28.90 -15.01 -11.22
CA ASP A 158 28.33 -14.54 -12.47
C ASP A 158 27.19 -15.44 -12.96
N ASP A 159 26.16 -14.82 -13.55
CA ASP A 159 25.77 -15.14 -14.93
C ASP A 159 24.71 -14.14 -15.48
N SER A 160 25.13 -13.50 -16.58
CA SER A 160 24.44 -12.96 -17.78
C SER A 160 22.89 -13.10 -17.87
N THR A 161 22.06 -12.18 -18.38
CA THR A 161 22.15 -11.12 -19.41
C THR A 161 20.93 -10.19 -19.25
N CYS A 162 21.10 -8.87 -19.27
CA CYS A 162 19.98 -7.90 -19.35
C CYS A 162 19.74 -7.51 -20.82
N ALA A 163 18.52 -7.71 -21.32
CA ALA A 163 18.12 -7.30 -22.66
C ALA A 163 18.01 -5.76 -22.76
N SER A 164 18.64 -5.18 -23.79
CA SER A 164 18.56 -3.76 -24.12
C SER A 164 17.24 -3.42 -24.83
N THR A 165 16.50 -2.44 -24.33
CA THR A 165 15.35 -1.86 -25.05
C THR A 165 15.86 -0.88 -26.11
N ILE A 166 15.65 -1.22 -27.38
CA ILE A 166 15.80 -0.31 -28.52
C ILE A 166 14.55 0.58 -28.57
N ALA A 167 14.74 1.89 -28.50
CA ALA A 167 13.72 2.87 -28.83
C ALA A 167 13.54 2.93 -30.36
N ARG A 168 12.30 3.01 -30.83
CA ARG A 168 11.93 3.19 -32.22
C ARG A 168 11.06 4.43 -32.35
#